data_AF-A0A5B0ITW8-F1
#
_entry.id   AF-A0A5B0ITW8-F1
#
_cell.length_a   1.000
_cell.length_b   1.000
_cell.length_c   1.000
_cell.angle_alpha   90.00
_cell.angle_beta   90.00
_cell.angle_gamma   90.00
#
_symmetry.space_group_name_H-M   'P 1'
#
loop_
_entity.id
_entity.type
_entity.pdbx_description
1 polymer ?
#
loop_
_entity_poly.entity_id
_entity_poly.type
_entity_poly.pdbx_seq_one_letter_code
_entity_poly.pdbx_strand_id
1 'polypeptide(L)' 'MHVGGSGTPMVLLHGATSSWRARRPVLPALERHHHVAAPTLAGRDGGPVAPDGRGRPRRALTAPDGP' A
#
# COMPACT_ATOMS: atom_id res chain seq x y z
N MET A 1 3.65 5.34 4.31
CA MET A 1 3.26 4.72 3.03
C MET A 1 4.51 4.37 2.25
N HIS A 2 4.48 3.24 1.56
CA HIS A 2 5.52 2.79 0.64
C HIS A 2 4.90 2.33 -0.67
N VAL A 3 5.52 2.67 -1.80
CA VAL A 3 5.16 2.21 -3.14
C VAL A 3 6.44 1.90 -3.92
N GLY A 4 6.50 0.75 -4.57
CA GLY A 4 7.67 0.35 -5.37
C GLY A 4 7.48 -0.96 -6.12
N GLY A 5 8.46 -1.32 -6.95
CA GLY A 5 8.40 -2.49 -7.83
C GLY A 5 7.56 -2.30 -9.08
N SER A 6 7.44 -3.36 -9.88
CA SER A 6 6.68 -3.41 -11.13
C SER A 6 6.00 -4.77 -11.31
N GLY A 7 5.01 -4.87 -12.21
CA GLY A 7 4.24 -6.10 -12.43
C GLY A 7 2.87 -6.07 -11.74
N THR A 8 2.37 -7.24 -11.34
CA THR A 8 1.00 -7.38 -10.80
C THR A 8 0.81 -6.50 -9.55
N PRO A 9 -0.27 -5.69 -9.46
CA PRO A 9 -0.52 -4.87 -8.29
C PRO A 9 -0.73 -5.70 -7.02
N MET A 10 -0.05 -5.34 -5.93
CA MET A 10 -0.17 -6.00 -4.64
C MET A 10 -0.29 -4.99 -3.50
N VAL A 11 -1.30 -5.14 -2.64
CA VAL A 11 -1.54 -4.29 -1.48
C VAL A 11 -1.18 -5.01 -0.19
N LEU A 12 -0.31 -4.41 0.62
CA LEU A 12 0.15 -4.97 1.90
C LEU A 12 -0.44 -4.20 3.10
N LEU A 13 -1.57 -4.69 3.60
CA LEU A 13 -2.23 -4.19 4.81
C LEU A 13 -1.61 -4.71 6.11
N HIS A 14 -1.25 -3.83 7.03
CA HIS A 14 -0.65 -4.19 8.32
C HIS A 14 -1.73 -4.35 9.40
N GLY A 15 -1.38 -5.05 10.49
CA GLY A 15 -2.27 -5.19 11.64
C GLY A 15 -2.52 -3.87 12.37
N ALA A 16 -3.58 -3.82 13.19
CA ALA A 16 -4.05 -2.61 13.84
C ALA A 16 -3.02 -1.92 14.75
N THR A 17 -2.07 -2.67 15.30
CA THR A 17 -1.02 -2.13 16.19
C THR A 17 0.33 -1.95 15.48
N SER A 18 0.36 -2.09 14.16
CA SER A 18 1.59 -2.08 13.36
C SER A 18 1.53 -1.05 12.24
N SER A 19 2.70 -0.71 11.71
CA SER A 19 2.86 0.14 10.53
C SER A 19 3.40 -0.65 9.33
N TRP A 20 3.45 0.00 8.16
CA TRP A 20 4.03 -0.56 6.93
C TRP A 20 5.49 -0.97 7.14
N ARG A 21 6.17 -0.34 8.10
CA ARG A 21 7.58 -0.57 8.41
C ARG A 21 7.86 -2.00 8.85
N ALA A 22 6.88 -2.69 9.44
CA ALA A 22 7.01 -4.10 9.83
C ALA A 22 7.25 -5.04 8.63
N ARG A 23 6.93 -4.59 7.41
CA ARG A 23 7.12 -5.38 6.19
C ARG A 23 8.39 -5.01 5.41
N ARG A 24 9.20 -4.07 5.90
CA ARG A 24 10.47 -3.66 5.25
C ARG A 24 11.38 -4.84 4.88
N PRO A 25 11.55 -5.89 5.69
CA PRO A 25 12.42 -7.00 5.33
C PRO A 25 11.97 -7.78 4.09
N VAL A 26 10.66 -7.81 3.81
CA VAL A 26 10.09 -8.58 2.70
C VAL A 26 9.83 -7.74 1.45
N LEU A 27 9.81 -6.41 1.55
CA LEU A 27 9.55 -5.51 0.41
C LEU A 27 10.48 -5.78 -0.79
N PRO A 28 11.81 -5.91 -0.64
CA PRO A 28 12.69 -6.11 -1.78
C PRO A 28 12.43 -7.43 -2.53
N ALA A 29 11.88 -8.44 -1.86
CA ALA A 29 11.53 -9.70 -2.50
C ALA A 29 10.25 -9.60 -3.32
N LEU A 30 9.26 -8.86 -2.81
CA LEU A 30 7.97 -8.67 -3.46
C LEU A 30 8.05 -7.71 -4.64
N GLU A 31 8.84 -6.64 -4.51
CA GLU A 31 9.00 -5.60 -5.55
C GLU A 31 9.66 -6.11 -6.83
N ARG A 32 10.38 -7.24 -6.78
CA ARG A 32 10.95 -7.88 -7.97
C ARG A 32 9.89 -8.44 -8.93
N HIS A 33 8.68 -8.69 -8.43
CA HIS A 33 7.62 -9.37 -9.18
C HIS A 33 6.29 -8.60 -9.19
N HIS A 34 6.12 -7.66 -8.26
CA HIS A 34 4.87 -6.97 -8.03
C HIS A 34 5.07 -5.46 -7.90
N HIS A 35 4.07 -4.72 -8.38
CA HIS A 35 3.93 -3.32 -8.03
C HIS A 35 3.27 -3.24 -6.65
N VAL A 36 4.09 -3.02 -5.63
CA VAL A 36 3.72 -3.09 -4.22
C VAL A 36 3.24 -1.73 -3.72
N ALA A 37 2.08 -1.71 -3.08
CA ALA A 37 1.62 -0.60 -2.26
C ALA A 37 1.43 -1.05 -0.79
N ALA A 38 2.16 -0.44 0.13
CA ALA A 38 1.98 -0.61 1.57
C ALA A 38 1.50 0.72 2.19
N PRO A 39 0.18 1.01 2.12
CA PRO A 39 -0.39 2.24 2.62
C PRO A 39 -0.41 2.25 4.14
N THR A 40 -0.13 3.42 4.75
CA THR A 40 -0.43 3.61 6.16
C THR A 40 -1.95 3.69 6.33
N LEU A 41 -2.52 2.93 7.27
CA LEU A 41 -3.96 2.99 7.57
C LEU A 41 -4.36 4.41 7.98
N ALA A 42 -5.57 4.82 7.55
CA ALA A 42 -6.11 6.13 7.89
C ALA A 42 -6.29 6.27 9.41
N GLY A 43 -5.95 7.44 9.95
CA GLY A 43 -5.97 7.72 11.39
C GLY A 43 -4.82 7.07 12.18
N ARG A 44 -3.83 6.44 11.54
CA ARG A 44 -2.65 5.85 12.20
C ARG A 44 -1.34 6.34 11.63
N ASP A 45 -0.30 6.39 12.47
CA ASP A 45 1.10 6.68 12.10
C ASP A 45 1.29 7.86 11.13
N GLY A 46 0.56 8.96 11.36
CA GLY A 46 0.59 10.16 10.48
C GLY A 46 -0.08 9.95 9.12
N GLY A 47 -0.84 8.87 8.96
CA GLY A 47 -1.69 8.61 7.80
C GLY A 47 -2.85 9.61 7.68
N PRO A 48 -3.52 9.63 6.52
CA PRO A 48 -4.62 10.56 6.27
C PRO A 48 -5.73 10.38 7.31
N VAL A 49 -6.48 11.46 7.56
CA VAL A 49 -7.69 11.39 8.39
C VAL A 49 -8.64 10.35 7.82
N ALA A 50 -9.18 9.50 8.70
CA ALA A 50 -10.15 8.50 8.31
C ALA A 50 -11.44 9.21 7.83
N PRO A 51 -11.95 8.88 6.63
CA PRO A 51 -13.20 9.46 6.17
C PRO A 51 -14.35 8.98 7.05
N ASP A 52 -15.39 9.79 7.14
CA ASP A 52 -16.58 9.64 8.00
C ASP A 52 -17.49 8.46 7.59
N GLY A 53 -16.98 7.50 6.83
CA GLY A 53 -17.70 6.35 6.29
C GLY A 53 -18.47 6.61 4.98
N ARG A 54 -18.58 7.86 4.53
CA ARG A 54 -19.32 8.25 3.30
C ARG A 54 -18.44 8.53 2.07
N GLY A 55 -17.12 8.47 2.20
CA GLY A 55 -16.20 8.70 1.07
C GLY A 55 -16.08 7.49 0.16
N ARG A 56 -16.21 7.67 -1.17
CA ARG A 56 -15.88 6.60 -2.13
C ARG A 56 -14.41 6.20 -1.96
N PRO A 57 -14.09 4.89 -1.98
CA PRO A 57 -12.70 4.46 -1.97
C PRO A 57 -12.00 5.02 -3.22
N ARG A 58 -10.87 5.70 -3.00
CA ARG A 58 -10.07 6.27 -4.08
C ARG A 58 -9.42 5.12 -4.86
N ARG A 59 -9.68 5.02 -6.17
CA ARG A 59 -9.00 4.05 -7.04
C ARG A 59 -7.50 4.31 -6.99
N ALA A 60 -6.71 3.31 -6.63
CA ALA A 60 -5.25 3.40 -6.62
C ALA A 60 -4.63 2.16 -7.26
N LEU A 61 -3.54 2.44 -7.99
CA LEU A 61 -2.63 1.53 -8.68
C LEU A 61 -3.23 0.69 -9.83
N THR A 62 -3.61 1.39 -10.90
CA THR A 62 -3.57 0.79 -12.24
C THR A 62 -2.12 0.43 -12.58
N ALA A 63 -1.90 -0.78 -13.09
CA ALA A 63 -0.63 -1.19 -13.69
C ALA A 63 -0.27 -0.25 -14.85
N PRO A 64 1.03 -0.03 -15.18
CA PRO A 64 1.36 0.54 -16.47
C PRO A 64 0.86 -0.44 -17.55
N ASP A 65 0.03 0.07 -18.46
CA ASP A 65 -0.29 -0.62 -19.71
C ASP A 65 1.05 -0.85 -20.44
N GLY A 66 1.52 -2.09 -20.43
CA GLY A 66 2.67 -2.56 -21.21
C GLY A 66 2.18 -3.21 -22.52
N PRO A 67 3.06 -3.27 -23.54
CA PRO A 67 2.74 -3.13 -24.96
C PRO A 67 1.69 -4.10 -25.52
#